data_AF-A0A2A3HFV2-F1
#
_entry.id   AF-A0A2A3HFV2-F1
#
_cell.length_a   1.000
_cell.length_b   1.000
_cell.length_c   1.000
_cell.angle_alpha   90.00
_cell.angle_beta   90.00
_cell.angle_gamma   90.00
#
_symmetry.space_group_name_H-M   'P 1'
#
loop_
_entity.id
_entity.type
_entity.pdbx_description
1 polymer ?
#
loop_
_entity_poly.entity_id
_entity_poly.type
_entity_poly.pdbx_seq_one_letter_code
_entity_poly.pdbx_strand_id
1 'polypeptide(L)' 'MIPEITQKNVRLFIPYKVAKICDELCRQDHLTASEAILKFYKSNLSRLLGQEDTKLWQLGWVALFDMYKEEAHEH' A
#
# COMPACT_ATOMS: atom_id res chain seq x y z
N MET A 1 -14.32 -23.25 5.27
CA MET A 1 -13.15 -23.16 4.38
C MET A 1 -12.96 -21.69 4.04
N ILE A 2 -11.78 -21.12 4.30
CA ILE A 2 -11.47 -19.76 3.86
C ILE A 2 -11.29 -19.82 2.34
N PRO A 3 -11.96 -18.97 1.54
CA PRO A 3 -11.81 -18.98 0.10
C PRO A 3 -10.36 -18.68 -0.28
N GLU A 4 -9.87 -19.35 -1.32
CA GLU A 4 -8.54 -19.06 -1.89
C GLU A 4 -8.44 -17.60 -2.31
N ILE A 5 -7.32 -16.97 -1.97
CA ILE A 5 -7.03 -15.61 -2.42
C ILE A 5 -6.41 -15.69 -3.80
N THR A 6 -7.03 -15.00 -4.76
CA THR A 6 -6.67 -14.98 -6.18
C THR A 6 -6.66 -13.54 -6.68
N GLN A 7 -6.16 -13.31 -7.89
CA GLN A 7 -6.20 -11.99 -8.52
C GLN A 7 -7.61 -11.38 -8.55
N LYS A 8 -8.67 -12.21 -8.53
CA LYS A 8 -10.07 -11.77 -8.52
C LYS A 8 -10.54 -11.22 -7.18
N ASN A 9 -9.85 -11.47 -6.06
CA ASN A 9 -10.31 -11.04 -4.72
C ASN A 9 -9.21 -10.40 -3.85
N VAL A 10 -7.93 -10.41 -4.27
CA VAL A 10 -6.80 -9.79 -3.53
C VAL A 10 -7.06 -8.33 -3.15
N ARG A 11 -7.76 -7.57 -4.02
CA ARG A 11 -8.11 -6.17 -3.77
C ARG A 11 -8.89 -5.94 -2.47
N LEU A 12 -9.57 -6.95 -1.93
CA LEU A 12 -10.35 -6.82 -0.70
C LEU A 12 -9.48 -6.59 0.54
N PHE A 13 -8.19 -6.94 0.48
CA PHE A 13 -7.24 -6.83 1.60
C PHE A 13 -6.47 -5.51 1.61
N ILE A 14 -6.63 -4.70 0.57
CA ILE A 14 -5.80 -3.51 0.31
C ILE A 14 -6.33 -2.23 0.99
N PRO A 15 -7.66 -1.93 1.03
CA PRO A 15 -8.16 -0.60 1.42
C PRO A 15 -7.69 -0.13 2.79
N TYR A 16 -7.75 -1.00 3.81
CA TYR A 16 -7.31 -0.66 5.16
C TYR A 16 -5.80 -0.32 5.20
N LYS A 17 -4.98 -1.10 4.49
CA LYS A 17 -3.52 -0.89 4.47
C LYS A 17 -3.18 0.44 3.81
N VAL A 18 -3.82 0.74 2.68
CA VAL A 18 -3.65 2.01 1.96
C VAL A 18 -4.10 3.19 2.81
N ALA A 19 -5.23 3.07 3.52
CA ALA A 19 -5.68 4.11 4.44
C ALA A 19 -4.64 4.38 5.54
N LYS A 20 -4.12 3.33 6.18
CA LYS A 20 -3.07 3.46 7.22
C LYS A 20 -1.79 4.10 6.70
N ILE A 21 -1.35 3.72 5.50
CA ILE A 21 -0.18 4.30 4.84
C ILE A 21 -0.42 5.79 4.55
N CYS A 22 -1.58 6.15 4.00
CA CYS A 22 -1.90 7.54 3.68
C CYS A 22 -2.03 8.41 4.95
N ASP A 23 -2.64 7.89 6.01
CA ASP A 23 -2.71 8.58 7.32
C ASP A 23 -1.30 8.89 7.84
N GLU A 24 -0.38 7.94 7.72
CA GLU A 24 1.00 8.11 8.16
C GLU A 24 1.77 9.11 7.29
N LEU A 25 1.53 9.13 5.97
CA LEU A 25 2.07 10.16 5.07
C LEU A 25 1.56 11.56 5.42
N CYS A 26 0.26 11.71 5.69
CA CYS A 26 -0.30 12.98 6.15
C CYS A 26 0.40 13.46 7.43
N ARG A 27 0.68 12.53 8.36
CA ARG A 27 1.32 12.84 9.64
C ARG A 27 2.80 13.22 9.50
N GLN A 28 3.58 12.47 8.72
CA GLN A 28 5.03 12.67 8.60
C GLN A 28 5.40 13.81 7.64
N ASP A 29 4.69 13.91 6.52
CA ASP A 29 5.05 14.81 5.41
C ASP A 29 4.18 16.09 5.40
N HIS A 30 3.30 16.26 6.39
CA HIS A 30 2.33 17.38 6.48
C HIS A 30 1.44 17.53 5.24
N LEU A 31 1.09 16.40 4.61
CA LEU A 31 0.26 16.34 3.42
C LEU A 31 -1.23 16.37 3.76
N THR A 32 -2.03 16.88 2.84
CA THR A 32 -3.48 16.63 2.82
C THR A 32 -3.76 15.17 2.43
N ALA A 33 -4.93 14.66 2.80
CA ALA A 33 -5.35 13.31 2.43
C ALA A 33 -5.29 13.06 0.90
N SER A 34 -5.71 14.04 0.10
CA SER A 34 -5.68 13.95 -1.36
C SER A 34 -4.24 13.85 -1.90
N GLU A 35 -3.31 14.60 -1.33
CA GLU A 35 -1.89 14.55 -1.71
C GLU A 35 -1.26 13.21 -1.32
N ALA A 36 -1.53 12.72 -0.11
CA ALA A 36 -1.04 11.42 0.35
C ALA A 36 -1.53 10.26 -0.53
N ILE A 37 -2.83 10.26 -0.86
CA ILE A 37 -3.43 9.26 -1.76
C ILE A 37 -2.77 9.32 -3.14
N LEU A 38 -2.65 10.52 -3.72
CA LEU A 38 -2.04 10.69 -5.04
C LEU A 38 -0.57 10.26 -5.05
N LYS A 39 0.17 10.58 -3.99
CA LYS A 39 1.58 10.22 -3.82
C LYS A 39 1.73 8.70 -3.69
N PHE A 40 0.87 8.04 -2.91
CA PHE A 40 0.89 6.58 -2.76
C PHE A 40 0.59 5.87 -4.08
N TYR A 41 -0.48 6.24 -4.80
CA TYR A 41 -0.87 5.57 -6.05
C TYR A 41 0.11 5.79 -7.22
N LYS A 42 1.09 6.68 -7.07
CA LYS A 42 2.21 6.85 -8.01
C LYS A 42 3.39 5.89 -7.73
N SER A 43 3.41 5.22 -6.58
CA SER A 43 4.49 4.28 -6.22
C SER A 43 4.37 2.94 -6.93
N ASN A 44 5.51 2.29 -7.15
CA ASN A 44 5.58 0.90 -7.56
C ASN A 44 4.92 -0.02 -6.54
N LEU A 45 5.09 0.26 -5.23
CA LEU A 45 4.42 -0.52 -4.20
C LEU A 45 2.90 -0.58 -4.42
N SER A 46 2.25 0.55 -4.74
CA SER A 46 0.80 0.57 -4.97
C SER A 46 0.37 -0.32 -6.13
N ARG A 47 1.18 -0.37 -7.20
CA ARG A 47 0.96 -1.24 -8.36
C ARG A 47 1.14 -2.71 -7.99
N LEU A 48 2.21 -3.04 -7.26
CA LEU A 48 2.54 -4.41 -6.87
C LEU A 48 1.56 -4.97 -5.82
N LEU A 49 1.08 -4.13 -4.90
CA LEU A 49 0.15 -4.55 -3.83
C LEU A 49 -1.16 -5.13 -4.38
N GLY A 50 -1.58 -4.68 -5.57
CA GLY A 50 -2.73 -5.21 -6.29
C GLY A 50 -2.50 -6.54 -7.01
N GLN A 51 -1.26 -7.02 -7.10
CA GLN A 51 -0.88 -8.23 -7.81
C GLN A 51 -0.78 -9.40 -6.82
N GLU A 52 -1.62 -10.41 -7.01
CA GLU A 52 -1.77 -11.50 -6.04
C GLU A 52 -0.51 -12.37 -5.93
N ASP A 53 0.19 -12.57 -7.05
CA ASP A 53 1.41 -13.37 -7.16
C ASP A 53 2.60 -12.78 -6.36
N THR A 54 2.64 -11.47 -6.15
CA THR A 54 3.65 -10.80 -5.30
C THR A 54 3.51 -11.14 -3.82
N LYS A 55 2.32 -11.60 -3.39
CA LYS A 55 1.95 -11.87 -1.98
C LYS A 55 2.11 -10.68 -1.03
N LEU A 56 2.36 -9.46 -1.52
CA LEU A 56 2.50 -8.26 -0.67
C LEU A 56 1.24 -7.95 0.15
N TRP A 57 0.07 -8.37 -0.32
CA TRP A 57 -1.20 -8.25 0.40
C TRP A 57 -1.20 -8.98 1.75
N GLN A 58 -0.28 -9.94 1.98
CA GLN A 58 -0.11 -10.63 3.25
C GLN A 58 0.63 -9.79 4.30
N LEU A 59 1.44 -8.82 3.86
CA LEU A 59 2.26 -7.99 4.75
C LEU A 59 1.40 -7.01 5.55
N GLY A 60 1.82 -6.72 6.79
CA GLY A 60 1.24 -5.65 7.60
C GLY A 60 1.46 -4.26 6.97
N TRP A 61 0.61 -3.30 7.31
CA TRP A 61 0.72 -1.93 6.75
C TRP A 61 2.04 -1.24 7.12
N VAL A 62 2.64 -1.57 8.27
CA VAL A 62 3.95 -1.04 8.68
C VAL A 62 5.05 -1.50 7.73
N ALA A 63 5.14 -2.80 7.44
CA ALA A 63 6.13 -3.32 6.51
C ALA A 63 5.94 -2.75 5.09
N LEU A 64 4.69 -2.58 4.65
CA LEU A 64 4.40 -1.93 3.37
C LEU A 64 4.81 -0.45 3.38
N PHE A 65 4.65 0.25 4.50
CA PHE A 65 5.10 1.63 4.64
C PHE A 65 6.64 1.73 4.55
N ASP A 66 7.36 0.82 5.20
CA ASP A 66 8.83 0.78 5.12
C ASP A 66 9.30 0.55 3.67
N MET A 67 8.70 -0.41 2.96
CA MET A 67 8.98 -0.62 1.53
C MET A 67 8.68 0.60 0.66
N TYR A 68 7.59 1.31 0.94
CA TYR A 68 7.26 2.57 0.26
C TYR A 68 8.33 3.63 0.48
N LYS A 69 8.85 3.75 1.70
CA LYS A 69 9.91 4.70 2.04
C LYS A 69 11.22 4.33 1.36
N GLU A 70 11.59 3.05 1.35
CA GLU A 70 12.77 2.54 0.63
C GLU A 70 12.71 2.92 -0.86
N GLU A 71 11.59 2.67 -1.53
CA GLU A 71 11.37 3.08 -2.93
C GLU A 71 11.60 4.59 -3.14
N ALA A 72 11.11 5.41 -2.21
CA ALA A 72 11.21 6.86 -2.28
C ALA A 72 12.62 7.40 -1.97
N HIS A 73 13.49 6.61 -1.33
CA HIS A 73 14.88 6.97 -1.04
C HIS A 73 15.85 6.60 -2.17
N GLU A 74 15.45 5.71 -3.07
CA GLU A 74 16.23 5.32 -4.25
C GLU A 74 16.13 6.32 -5.43
N HIS A 75 15.32 7.38 -5.29
CA HIS A 75 15.08 8.43 -6.30
C HIS A 75 15.48 9.81 -5.76
#